data_AF-A0AA43BWR0-F1
#
_entry.id   AF-A0AA43BWR0-F1
#
_cell.length_a   1.000
_cell.length_b   1.000
_cell.length_c   1.000
_cell.angle_alpha   90.00
_cell.angle_beta   90.00
_cell.angle_gamma   90.00
#
_symmetry.space_group_name_H-M   'P 1'
#
loop_
_entity.id
_entity.type
_entity.pdbx_description
1 polymer ?
#
loop_
_entity_poly.entity_id
_entity_poly.type
_entity_poly.pdbx_seq_one_letter_code
_entity_poly.pdbx_strand_id
1 'polypeptide(L)'
;MRELPRLGTSAPESYSGVAYTMSRNWGSSLEASVMPESASAPRRYSLAGQVRTALSDERGVSVGLQYRHYDARSGLRGGPYGDPLGSTREHEFAPSAVPGLFSSPSYEVRLRYQHSASSSFGLALGRDLETLTPGLGVGANGERQLMFTGQHWLTPSWGLSYDLLSDEPGGSMRVQGLRLGVRYRF
;
A
#
# COMPACT_ATOMS: atom_id res chain seq x y z
N MET A 1 -18.12 -2.62 8.84
CA MET A 1 -16.77 -2.21 9.29
C MET A 1 -16.35 -3.18 10.39
N ARG A 2 -15.43 -4.11 10.10
CA ARG A 2 -14.85 -5.03 11.09
C ARG A 2 -13.47 -5.41 10.56
N GLU A 3 -12.44 -4.73 11.04
CA GLU A 3 -11.05 -5.12 10.80
C GLU A 3 -10.75 -6.35 11.67
N LEU A 4 -10.11 -7.35 11.07
CA LEU A 4 -9.53 -8.47 11.81
C LEU A 4 -8.32 -7.94 12.60
N PRO A 5 -8.16 -8.34 13.87
CA PRO A 5 -7.02 -7.92 14.67
C PRO A 5 -5.73 -8.42 14.01
N ARG A 6 -4.89 -7.44 13.65
CA ARG A 6 -3.58 -7.64 13.03
C ARG A 6 -2.62 -8.16 14.11
N LEU A 7 -1.98 -9.31 13.86
CA LEU A 7 -0.92 -9.81 14.73
C LEU A 7 0.31 -8.89 14.62
N GLY A 8 0.45 -7.96 15.56
CA GLY A 8 1.77 -7.53 16.05
C GLY A 8 2.25 -6.12 15.71
N THR A 9 2.05 -5.56 14.51
CA THR A 9 2.72 -4.29 14.14
C THR A 9 1.94 -3.51 13.09
N SER A 10 0.76 -3.04 13.46
CA SER A 10 -0.01 -2.15 12.60
C SER A 10 -0.16 -0.81 13.29
N ALA A 11 0.50 0.22 12.76
CA ALA A 11 0.18 1.59 13.13
C ALA A 11 -1.31 1.86 12.80
N PRO A 12 -2.08 2.48 13.71
CA PRO A 12 -3.49 2.78 13.47
C PRO A 12 -3.60 3.81 12.34
N GLU A 13 -4.30 3.50 11.25
CA GLU A 13 -4.51 4.46 10.15
C GLU A 13 -5.88 5.11 10.28
N SER A 14 -5.90 6.44 10.20
CA SER A 14 -7.15 7.22 10.16
C SER A 14 -7.41 7.65 8.73
N TYR A 15 -8.63 7.44 8.25
CA TYR A 15 -9.02 7.80 6.88
C TYR A 15 -10.33 8.58 6.87
N SER A 16 -10.46 9.49 5.91
CA SER A 16 -11.67 10.28 5.67
C SER A 16 -11.82 10.49 4.17
N GLY A 17 -13.02 10.34 3.65
CA GLY A 17 -13.27 10.45 2.23
C GLY A 17 -14.68 10.84 1.88
N VAL A 18 -14.84 11.25 0.63
CA VAL A 18 -16.11 11.63 0.00
C VAL A 18 -16.27 10.87 -1.30
N ALA A 19 -17.49 10.46 -1.61
CA ALA A 19 -17.82 9.79 -2.86
C ALA A 19 -18.96 10.55 -3.55
N TYR A 20 -18.83 10.77 -4.85
CA TYR A 20 -19.80 11.48 -5.67
C TYR A 20 -20.29 10.60 -6.81
N THR A 21 -21.60 10.54 -6.98
CA THR A 21 -22.23 9.94 -8.16
C THR A 21 -22.39 11.04 -9.21
N MET A 22 -21.66 10.93 -10.32
CA MET A 22 -21.71 11.92 -11.41
C MET A 22 -22.87 11.65 -12.37
N SER A 23 -23.17 10.37 -12.59
CA SER A 23 -24.30 9.93 -13.42
C SER A 23 -24.74 8.51 -13.00
N ARG A 24 -25.68 7.90 -13.73
CA ARG A 24 -26.13 6.52 -13.47
C ARG A 24 -24.98 5.50 -13.51
N ASN A 25 -23.97 5.76 -14.34
CA ASN A 25 -22.88 4.81 -14.57
C ASN A 25 -21.55 5.32 -14.03
N TRP A 26 -21.39 6.63 -13.80
CA TRP A 26 -20.11 7.21 -13.38
C TRP A 26 -20.14 7.67 -11.93
N GLY A 27 -19.05 7.41 -11.21
CA GLY A 27 -18.80 7.99 -9.90
C GLY A 27 -17.33 8.26 -9.66
N SER A 28 -17.06 9.10 -8.67
CA SER A 28 -15.72 9.36 -8.18
C SER A 28 -15.66 9.26 -6.66
N SER A 29 -14.45 9.11 -6.14
CA SER A 29 -14.17 9.24 -4.72
C SER A 29 -12.84 9.94 -4.50
N LEU A 30 -12.75 10.66 -3.39
CA LEU A 30 -11.53 11.27 -2.88
C LEU A 30 -11.39 10.85 -1.42
N GLU A 31 -10.25 10.29 -1.05
CA GLU A 31 -9.94 9.82 0.28
C GLU A 31 -8.60 10.38 0.71
N ALA A 32 -8.51 10.83 1.96
CA ALA A 32 -7.26 11.21 2.61
C ALA A 32 -7.06 10.31 3.82
N SER A 33 -5.82 9.86 4.04
CA SER A 33 -5.45 9.10 5.23
C SER A 33 -4.23 9.68 5.92
N VAL A 34 -4.16 9.46 7.22
CA VAL A 34 -2.99 9.72 8.04
C VAL A 34 -2.67 8.47 8.86
N MET A 35 -1.43 8.02 8.74
CA MET A 35 -0.83 7.03 9.61
C MET A 35 0.10 7.78 10.55
N PRO A 36 -0.16 7.77 11.88
CA PRO A 36 0.73 8.37 12.85
C PRO A 36 2.06 7.62 12.85
N GLU A 37 3.07 8.31 13.34
CA GLU A 37 4.38 7.71 13.53
C GLU A 37 4.31 6.54 14.52
N SER A 38 5.11 5.50 14.26
CA SER A 38 5.28 4.35 15.14
C SER A 38 6.76 3.99 15.25
N ALA A 39 7.09 3.10 16.19
CA ALA A 39 8.47 2.64 16.39
C ALA A 39 9.12 2.03 15.13
N SER A 40 8.34 1.59 14.15
CA SER A 40 8.81 0.92 12.94
C SER A 40 8.47 1.65 11.64
N ALA A 41 7.76 2.77 11.69
CA ALA A 41 7.33 3.48 10.48
C ALA A 41 7.15 4.98 10.76
N PRO A 42 7.66 5.85 9.87
CA PRO A 42 7.44 7.28 9.97
C PRO A 42 5.97 7.63 9.72
N ARG A 43 5.61 8.85 10.10
CA ARG A 43 4.29 9.38 9.79
C ARG A 43 4.08 9.42 8.28
N ARG A 44 2.91 8.97 7.83
CA ARG A 44 2.53 8.93 6.42
C ARG A 44 1.21 9.65 6.22
N TYR A 45 1.16 10.53 5.24
CA TYR A 45 -0.07 11.13 4.72
C TYR A 45 -0.35 10.54 3.36
N SER A 46 -1.61 10.22 3.07
CA SER A 46 -2.01 9.79 1.74
C SER A 46 -3.22 10.54 1.22
N LEU A 47 -3.27 10.70 -0.09
CA LEU A 47 -4.41 11.24 -0.83
C LEU A 47 -4.68 10.32 -2.02
N ALA A 48 -5.88 9.75 -2.07
CA ALA A 48 -6.32 8.85 -3.12
C ALA A 48 -7.55 9.42 -3.84
N GLY A 49 -7.50 9.47 -5.16
CA GLY A 49 -8.63 9.77 -6.02
C GLY A 49 -8.96 8.57 -6.88
N GLN A 50 -10.24 8.30 -7.11
CA GLN A 50 -10.69 7.23 -7.99
C GLN A 50 -11.87 7.70 -8.83
N VAL A 51 -11.91 7.27 -10.08
CA VAL A 51 -13.07 7.36 -10.96
C VAL A 51 -13.48 5.95 -11.36
N ARG A 52 -14.78 5.68 -11.31
CA ARG A 52 -15.36 4.39 -11.68
C ARG A 52 -16.49 4.58 -12.68
N THR A 53 -16.60 3.60 -13.57
CA THR A 53 -17.69 3.48 -14.53
C THR A 53 -18.29 2.08 -14.46
N ALA A 54 -19.62 2.02 -14.34
CA ALA A 54 -20.39 0.81 -14.48
C ALA A 54 -20.61 0.53 -15.97
N LEU A 55 -20.33 -0.70 -16.37
CA LEU A 55 -20.64 -1.25 -17.68
C LEU A 55 -21.95 -2.04 -17.58
N SER A 56 -22.33 -2.79 -18.62
CA SER A 56 -23.47 -3.71 -18.55
C SER A 56 -23.17 -4.92 -17.65
N ASP A 57 -24.21 -5.59 -17.16
CA ASP A 57 -24.12 -6.91 -16.54
C ASP A 57 -23.16 -7.01 -15.35
N GLU A 58 -23.29 -6.07 -14.40
CA GLU A 58 -22.47 -5.98 -13.17
C GLU A 58 -20.97 -5.76 -13.39
N ARG A 59 -20.56 -5.50 -14.64
CA ARG A 59 -19.18 -5.18 -14.97
C ARG A 59 -18.87 -3.73 -14.65
N GLY A 60 -17.61 -3.46 -14.41
CA GLY A 60 -17.18 -2.10 -14.13
C GLY A 60 -15.69 -1.93 -14.30
N VAL A 61 -15.28 -0.70 -14.57
CA VAL A 61 -13.87 -0.31 -14.61
C VAL A 61 -13.68 0.83 -13.64
N SER A 62 -12.55 0.85 -12.95
CA SER A 62 -12.13 2.01 -12.20
C SER A 62 -10.66 2.29 -12.37
N VAL A 63 -10.32 3.58 -12.40
CA VAL A 63 -8.95 4.08 -12.41
C VAL A 63 -8.77 4.95 -11.19
N GLY A 64 -7.70 4.75 -10.45
CA GLY A 64 -7.35 5.52 -9.28
C GLY A 64 -5.90 5.96 -9.29
N LEU A 65 -5.64 7.05 -8.58
CA LEU A 65 -4.32 7.56 -8.27
C LEU A 65 -4.23 7.74 -6.77
N GLN A 66 -3.16 7.24 -6.16
CA GLN A 66 -2.85 7.48 -4.76
C GLN A 66 -1.47 8.11 -4.66
N TYR A 67 -1.38 9.18 -3.89
CA TYR A 67 -0.14 9.86 -3.55
C TYR A 67 0.12 9.67 -2.06
N ARG A 68 1.36 9.37 -1.69
CA ARG A 68 1.79 9.18 -0.32
C ARG A 68 3.00 10.06 -0.04
N HIS A 69 2.95 10.77 1.08
CA HIS A 69 4.05 11.57 1.58
C HIS A 69 4.47 11.07 2.96
N TYR A 70 5.77 10.87 3.13
CA TYR A 70 6.37 10.43 4.39
C TYR A 70 7.06 11.62 5.04
N ASP A 71 6.69 11.90 6.29
CA ASP A 71 7.32 12.96 7.07
C ASP A 71 8.54 12.37 7.80
N ALA A 72 9.72 12.64 7.25
CA ALA A 72 11.00 12.16 7.77
C ALA A 72 11.57 13.03 8.90
N ARG A 73 10.82 14.03 9.42
CA ARG A 73 11.29 14.89 10.53
C ARG A 73 11.47 14.14 11.85
N SER A 74 10.97 12.92 11.95
CA SER A 74 11.10 12.08 13.12
C SER A 74 12.16 11.01 12.90
N GLY A 75 13.32 11.18 13.54
CA GLY A 75 14.39 10.19 13.52
C GLY A 75 13.86 8.85 14.03
N LEU A 76 13.85 7.85 13.15
CA LEU A 76 13.60 6.47 13.57
C LEU A 76 14.65 6.12 14.63
N ARG A 77 14.20 5.82 15.85
CA ARG A 77 15.05 5.22 16.88
C ARG A 77 15.53 3.88 16.33
N GLY A 78 16.76 3.84 15.82
CA GLY A 78 17.45 2.59 15.54
C GLY A 78 17.38 1.69 16.77
N GLY A 79 16.83 0.49 16.60
CA GLY A 79 16.86 -0.53 17.63
C GLY A 79 18.31 -0.90 18.00
N PRO A 80 18.56 -1.41 19.22
CA PRO A 80 19.91 -1.52 19.81
C PRO A 80 20.80 -2.66 19.23
N TYR A 81 20.56 -3.11 17.99
CA TYR A 81 21.36 -4.16 17.38
C TYR A 81 22.11 -3.62 16.15
N GLY A 82 23.30 -3.10 16.41
CA GLY A 82 24.21 -2.60 15.38
C GLY A 82 25.46 -1.97 15.94
N ASP A 83 26.20 -2.69 16.79
CA ASP A 83 27.63 -2.44 16.95
C ASP A 83 28.35 -3.55 16.19
N PRO A 84 29.20 -3.21 15.21
CA PRO A 84 30.60 -3.45 15.51
C PRO A 84 31.52 -2.32 15.03
N LEU A 85 32.44 -1.99 15.93
CA LEU A 85 33.77 -1.41 15.70
C LEU A 85 33.85 0.12 15.60
N GLY A 86 34.00 0.73 16.78
CA GLY A 86 35.16 1.57 17.08
C GLY A 86 35.14 3.00 16.53
N SER A 87 34.73 3.96 17.37
CA SER A 87 35.19 5.34 17.25
C SER A 87 34.92 6.08 18.56
N THR A 88 35.99 6.31 19.31
CA THR A 88 36.07 7.28 20.38
C THR A 88 35.84 8.69 19.83
N ARG A 89 34.69 9.30 20.10
CA ARG A 89 34.58 10.76 20.31
C ARG A 89 33.22 11.19 20.87
N GLU A 90 33.37 11.83 22.01
CA GLU A 90 32.48 12.65 22.80
C GLU A 90 31.45 13.50 22.02
N HIS A 91 30.21 13.50 22.55
CA HIS A 91 29.19 14.55 22.46
C HIS A 91 28.70 14.99 21.07
N GLU A 92 27.92 14.14 20.42
CA GLU A 92 26.82 14.63 19.57
C GLU A 92 25.67 13.62 19.57
N PHE A 93 24.58 13.92 20.29
CA PHE A 93 23.28 13.23 20.12
C PHE A 93 22.59 13.75 18.85
N ALA A 94 23.29 13.73 17.71
CA ALA A 94 22.67 13.95 16.42
C ALA A 94 21.98 12.64 16.02
N PRO A 95 20.65 12.63 15.80
CA PRO A 95 19.99 11.46 15.24
C PRO A 95 20.63 11.15 13.88
N SER A 96 21.25 9.98 13.74
CA SER A 96 21.64 9.44 12.45
C SER A 96 20.37 9.01 11.70
N ALA A 97 19.66 9.99 11.14
CA ALA A 97 18.71 9.71 10.09
C ALA A 97 19.52 9.13 8.93
N VAL A 98 19.34 7.83 8.62
CA VAL A 98 19.84 7.27 7.37
C VAL A 98 19.12 8.01 6.24
N PRO A 99 19.80 8.89 5.49
CA PRO A 99 19.14 9.67 4.44
C PRO A 99 18.64 8.71 3.36
N GLY A 100 17.36 8.78 3.00
CA GLY A 100 16.82 8.09 1.82
C GLY A 100 15.96 6.84 2.05
N LEU A 101 15.76 6.36 3.29
CA LEU A 101 14.87 5.21 3.53
C LEU A 101 13.37 5.58 3.55
N PHE A 102 13.02 6.84 3.81
CA PHE A 102 11.61 7.24 3.99
C PHE A 102 11.27 8.68 3.57
N SER A 103 12.03 9.27 2.66
CA SER A 103 11.91 10.70 2.35
C SER A 103 11.35 11.01 0.97
N SER A 104 11.08 10.00 0.15
CA SER A 104 10.55 10.22 -1.19
C SER A 104 9.03 10.04 -1.22
N PRO A 105 8.31 10.89 -1.96
CA PRO A 105 6.90 10.65 -2.21
C PRO A 105 6.69 9.35 -3.01
N SER A 106 5.62 8.64 -2.68
CA SER A 106 5.15 7.46 -3.40
C SER A 106 3.91 7.82 -4.21
N TYR A 107 3.79 7.23 -5.39
CA TYR A 107 2.62 7.35 -6.25
C TYR A 107 2.21 5.98 -6.72
N GLU A 108 0.90 5.75 -6.84
CA GLU A 108 0.32 4.51 -7.32
C GLU A 108 -0.83 4.83 -8.27
N VAL A 109 -0.74 4.32 -9.50
CA VAL A 109 -1.86 4.28 -10.45
C VAL A 109 -2.46 2.89 -10.38
N ARG A 110 -3.77 2.81 -10.13
CA ARG A 110 -4.49 1.54 -10.00
C ARG A 110 -5.62 1.46 -11.02
N LEU A 111 -5.58 0.43 -11.86
CA LEU A 111 -6.69 0.01 -12.71
C LEU A 111 -7.37 -1.19 -12.05
N ARG A 112 -8.70 -1.19 -11.99
CA ARG A 112 -9.49 -2.34 -11.55
C ARG A 112 -10.58 -2.63 -12.56
N TYR A 113 -10.72 -3.91 -12.91
CA TYR A 113 -11.80 -4.41 -13.74
C TYR A 113 -12.64 -5.39 -12.93
N GLN A 114 -13.93 -5.07 -12.78
CA GLN A 114 -14.93 -5.96 -12.22
C GLN A 114 -15.56 -6.74 -13.37
N HIS A 115 -15.36 -8.06 -13.37
CA HIS A 115 -15.90 -8.95 -14.38
C HIS A 115 -17.31 -9.44 -14.04
N SER A 116 -17.62 -9.57 -12.75
CA SER A 116 -18.93 -9.94 -12.20
C SER A 116 -19.06 -9.45 -10.75
N ALA A 117 -20.21 -9.67 -10.10
CA ALA A 117 -20.33 -9.47 -8.65
C ALA A 117 -19.33 -10.32 -7.82
N SER A 118 -18.84 -11.45 -8.36
CA SER A 118 -17.96 -12.38 -7.64
C SER A 118 -16.49 -12.26 -7.99
N SER A 119 -16.13 -11.62 -9.11
CA SER A 119 -14.77 -11.64 -9.65
C SER A 119 -14.28 -10.26 -10.07
N SER A 120 -13.08 -9.89 -9.62
CA SER A 120 -12.41 -8.67 -10.05
C SER A 120 -10.90 -8.85 -10.19
N PHE A 121 -10.33 -8.11 -11.12
CA PHE A 121 -8.91 -8.06 -11.41
C PHE A 121 -8.41 -6.63 -11.23
N GLY A 122 -7.13 -6.50 -10.92
CA GLY A 122 -6.48 -5.21 -10.74
C GLY A 122 -5.07 -5.21 -11.27
N LEU A 123 -4.64 -4.03 -11.70
CA LEU A 123 -3.27 -3.73 -12.08
C LEU A 123 -2.88 -2.45 -11.36
N ALA A 124 -1.76 -2.45 -10.66
CA ALA A 124 -1.21 -1.26 -10.03
C ALA A 124 0.22 -1.03 -10.50
N LEU A 125 0.59 0.23 -10.66
CA LEU A 125 1.90 0.64 -11.16
C LEU A 125 2.32 1.90 -10.41
N GLY A 126 3.54 1.91 -9.89
CA GLY A 126 3.94 2.98 -9.00
C GLY A 126 5.20 2.71 -8.22
N ARG A 127 5.37 3.47 -7.15
CA ARG A 127 6.43 3.30 -6.16
C ARG A 127 5.77 3.01 -4.81
N ASP A 128 6.28 2.04 -4.06
CA ASP A 128 5.74 1.59 -2.77
C ASP A 128 4.24 1.21 -2.85
N LEU A 129 3.91 0.23 -3.70
CA LEU A 129 2.54 -0.23 -3.92
C LEU A 129 1.92 -0.87 -2.67
N GLU A 130 0.67 -0.55 -2.36
CA GLU A 130 -0.07 -1.23 -1.30
C GLU A 130 -0.63 -2.56 -1.79
N THR A 131 -0.25 -3.66 -1.13
CA THR A 131 -0.73 -5.01 -1.45
C THR A 131 -2.07 -5.31 -0.75
N LEU A 132 -2.94 -6.12 -1.35
CA LEU A 132 -4.26 -6.49 -0.79
C LEU A 132 -4.18 -7.37 0.46
N THR A 133 -3.01 -7.93 0.76
CA THR A 133 -2.75 -8.75 1.95
C THR A 133 -1.63 -8.13 2.80
N PRO A 134 -1.75 -8.04 4.13
CA PRO A 134 -0.68 -7.51 4.99
C PRO A 134 0.53 -8.47 5.06
N GLY A 135 1.76 -7.96 5.19
CA GLY A 135 2.91 -8.77 5.62
C GLY A 135 4.22 -8.68 4.82
N LEU A 136 4.36 -7.77 3.84
CA LEU A 136 5.68 -7.47 3.27
C LEU A 136 5.95 -5.98 3.49
N GLY A 137 6.90 -5.70 4.39
CA GLY A 137 7.22 -4.37 4.86
C GLY A 137 7.89 -3.50 3.79
N VAL A 138 7.46 -2.24 3.69
CA VAL A 138 8.19 -0.98 4.02
C VAL A 138 9.69 -0.84 3.64
N GLY A 139 10.31 -1.78 2.92
CA GLY A 139 11.78 -1.81 2.76
C GLY A 139 12.33 -1.75 1.34
N ALA A 140 11.50 -1.81 0.30
CA ALA A 140 12.01 -1.85 -1.07
C ALA A 140 11.81 -0.50 -1.76
N ASN A 141 12.89 0.31 -1.79
CA ASN A 141 13.03 1.52 -2.60
C ASN A 141 13.11 1.16 -4.10
N GLY A 142 12.07 0.52 -4.64
CA GLY A 142 11.91 0.32 -6.07
C GLY A 142 11.63 1.64 -6.76
N GLU A 143 12.33 1.96 -7.85
CA GLU A 143 11.96 3.10 -8.70
C GLU A 143 10.61 2.86 -9.38
N ARG A 144 10.31 1.58 -9.65
CA ARG A 144 9.10 1.15 -10.34
C ARG A 144 8.68 -0.25 -9.92
N GLN A 145 7.45 -0.34 -9.46
CA GLN A 145 6.75 -1.58 -9.14
C GLN A 145 5.56 -1.76 -10.06
N LEU A 146 5.29 -3.02 -10.40
CA LEU A 146 4.11 -3.48 -11.13
C LEU A 146 3.45 -4.57 -10.30
N MET A 147 2.17 -4.43 -10.02
CA MET A 147 1.40 -5.43 -9.30
C MET A 147 0.15 -5.83 -10.09
N PHE A 148 -0.06 -7.13 -10.25
CA PHE A 148 -1.30 -7.69 -10.76
C PHE A 148 -2.05 -8.40 -9.64
N THR A 149 -3.32 -8.10 -9.47
CA THR A 149 -4.14 -8.62 -8.37
C THR A 149 -5.40 -9.29 -8.91
N GLY A 150 -5.88 -10.32 -8.24
CA GLY A 150 -7.19 -10.91 -8.51
C GLY A 150 -7.92 -11.27 -7.23
N GLN A 151 -9.25 -11.18 -7.28
CA GLN A 151 -10.14 -11.60 -6.21
C GLN A 151 -11.36 -12.32 -6.80
N HIS A 152 -11.64 -13.51 -6.27
CA HIS A 152 -12.73 -14.38 -6.72
C HIS A 152 -13.47 -14.98 -5.53
N TRP A 153 -14.78 -14.79 -5.47
CA TRP A 153 -15.65 -15.58 -4.60
C TRP A 153 -15.96 -16.91 -5.29
N LEU A 154 -15.41 -17.99 -4.76
CA LEU A 154 -15.64 -19.36 -5.22
C LEU A 154 -17.03 -19.84 -4.79
N THR A 155 -17.46 -19.41 -3.61
CA THR A 155 -18.82 -19.58 -3.06
C THR A 155 -19.23 -18.28 -2.36
N PRO A 156 -20.49 -18.12 -1.92
CA PRO A 156 -20.89 -16.95 -1.11
C PRO A 156 -20.10 -16.79 0.20
N SER A 157 -19.47 -17.87 0.68
CA SER A 157 -18.74 -17.92 1.95
C SER A 157 -17.22 -17.99 1.77
N TRP A 158 -16.71 -18.43 0.61
CA TRP A 158 -15.27 -18.60 0.36
C TRP A 158 -14.77 -17.73 -0.78
N GLY A 159 -13.75 -16.92 -0.49
CA GLY A 159 -13.04 -16.08 -1.44
C GLY A 159 -11.56 -16.43 -1.54
N LEU A 160 -11.02 -16.34 -2.74
CA LEU A 160 -9.60 -16.43 -3.06
C LEU A 160 -9.11 -15.06 -3.55
N SER A 161 -7.92 -14.67 -3.12
CA SER A 161 -7.20 -13.51 -3.67
C SER A 161 -5.77 -13.88 -4.00
N TYR A 162 -5.19 -13.19 -4.97
CA TYR A 162 -3.78 -13.35 -5.31
C TYR A 162 -3.18 -12.02 -5.75
N ASP A 163 -1.90 -11.83 -5.45
CA ASP A 163 -1.10 -10.66 -5.84
C ASP A 163 0.20 -11.16 -6.48
N LEU A 164 0.51 -10.66 -7.68
CA LEU A 164 1.78 -10.87 -8.37
C LEU A 164 2.50 -9.53 -8.42
N LEU A 165 3.62 -9.40 -7.72
CA LEU A 165 4.45 -8.21 -7.65
C LEU A 165 5.72 -8.41 -8.47
N SER A 166 6.08 -7.40 -9.23
CA SER A 166 7.37 -7.27 -9.90
C SER A 166 7.95 -5.92 -9.51
N ASP A 167 9.14 -5.95 -8.93
CA ASP A 167 9.87 -4.78 -8.46
C ASP A 167 11.26 -4.74 -9.11
N GLU A 168 11.72 -3.56 -9.49
CA GLU A 168 13.04 -3.33 -10.06
C GLU A 168 13.80 -2.30 -9.19
N PRO A 169 14.35 -2.73 -8.04
CA PRO A 169 15.16 -1.86 -7.20
C PRO A 169 16.48 -1.51 -7.91
N GLY A 170 16.63 -0.24 -8.30
CA GLY A 170 17.89 0.30 -8.85
C GLY A 170 18.35 -0.31 -10.18
N GLY A 171 17.42 -0.82 -11.00
CA GLY A 171 17.65 -1.17 -12.41
C GLY A 171 18.55 -2.37 -12.73
N SER A 172 19.17 -3.01 -11.73
CA SER A 172 20.11 -4.13 -11.93
C SER A 172 19.57 -5.50 -11.49
N MET A 173 18.54 -5.51 -10.65
CA MET A 173 17.92 -6.74 -10.14
C MET A 173 16.39 -6.62 -10.20
N ARG A 174 15.72 -7.66 -10.70
CA ARG A 174 14.26 -7.76 -10.69
C ARG A 174 13.85 -8.73 -9.58
N VAL A 175 13.02 -8.23 -8.65
CA VAL A 175 12.42 -9.02 -7.58
C VAL A 175 10.99 -9.35 -7.97
N GLN A 176 10.60 -10.63 -7.87
CA GLN A 176 9.24 -11.08 -8.13
C GLN A 176 8.65 -11.69 -6.87
N GLY A 177 7.40 -11.35 -6.57
CA GLY A 177 6.65 -11.88 -5.45
C GLY A 177 5.31 -12.43 -5.89
N LEU A 178 4.95 -13.61 -5.40
CA LEU A 178 3.59 -14.14 -5.51
C LEU A 178 3.00 -14.22 -4.10
N ARG A 179 1.76 -13.80 -3.97
CA ARG A 179 0.98 -13.99 -2.76
C ARG A 179 -0.39 -14.57 -3.08
N LEU A 180 -0.84 -15.45 -2.19
CA LEU A 180 -2.16 -16.05 -2.21
C LEU A 180 -2.84 -15.77 -0.85
N GLY A 181 -4.13 -15.46 -0.89
CA GLY A 181 -4.95 -15.22 0.29
C GLY A 181 -6.28 -15.95 0.17
N VAL A 182 -6.78 -16.46 1.29
CA VAL A 182 -8.11 -17.09 1.39
C VAL A 182 -8.93 -16.34 2.42
N ARG A 183 -10.18 -16.04 2.08
CA ARG A 183 -11.12 -15.33 2.92
C ARG A 183 -12.36 -16.18 3.15
N TYR A 184 -12.77 -16.30 4.40
CA TYR A 184 -14.06 -16.87 4.77
C TYR A 184 -15.01 -15.77 5.26
N ARG A 185 -16.27 -15.83 4.85
CA ARG A 185 -17.36 -14.97 5.31
C ARG A 185 -18.30 -15.80 6.20
N PHE A 186 -18.30 -15.47 7.49
CA PHE A 186 -19.27 -15.94 8.49
C PHE A 186 -20.61 -15.23 8.31
#